data_AF-A0ABC8R0Z6-F1
#
_entry.id   AF-A0ABC8R0Z6-F1
#
_cell.length_a   1.000
_cell.length_b   1.000
_cell.length_c   1.000
_cell.angle_alpha   90.00
_cell.angle_beta   90.00
_cell.angle_gamma   90.00
#
_symmetry.space_group_name_H-M   'P 1'
#
loop_
_entity.id
_entity.type
_entity.pdbx_description
1 polymer ?
#
loop_
_entity_poly.entity_id
_entity_poly.type
_entity_poly.pdbx_seq_one_letter_code
_entity_poly.pdbx_strand_id
1 'polypeptide(L)'
;MTHSSYSEENNRALSILGESVIETWVSLRQLTKDIDVSPKDLNSLISEVSEVETSCAVDGMKLKLQNIVRVSPKTDPSTPSVVCGAFRAMFGAIAVDTGRADMGGSKFGSVHEQFAEVKNERERMRQQRTR
;
A
#
# COMPACT_ATOMS: atom_id res chain seq x y z
N MET A 1 -10.70 9.87 2.59
CA MET A 1 -10.39 9.10 3.84
C MET A 1 -11.67 8.76 4.60
N THR A 2 -12.57 8.01 3.97
CA THR A 2 -13.89 7.70 4.54
C THR A 2 -14.20 6.24 4.27
N HIS A 3 -14.38 5.44 5.31
CA HIS A 3 -14.76 4.04 5.18
C HIS A 3 -16.25 3.90 4.87
N SER A 4 -16.64 2.80 4.23
CA SER A 4 -18.04 2.55 3.84
C SER A 4 -19.01 2.45 5.02
N SER A 5 -18.52 2.17 6.23
CA SER A 5 -19.36 2.22 7.43
C SER A 5 -19.73 3.64 7.85
N TYR A 6 -18.98 4.67 7.44
CA TYR A 6 -19.24 6.05 7.81
C TYR A 6 -20.31 6.72 6.92
N SER A 7 -20.25 6.51 5.60
CA SER A 7 -21.17 7.11 4.63
C SER A 7 -21.23 6.35 3.30
N GLU A 8 -22.30 6.58 2.53
CA GLU A 8 -22.45 6.05 1.17
C GLU A 8 -21.37 6.60 0.22
N GLU A 9 -21.08 7.89 0.29
CA GLU A 9 -19.91 8.47 -0.36
C GLU A 9 -18.64 8.10 0.44
N ASN A 10 -17.86 7.16 -0.08
CA ASN A 10 -16.71 6.61 0.64
C ASN A 10 -15.55 6.26 -0.30
N ASN A 11 -14.48 5.74 0.28
CA ASN A 11 -13.23 5.46 -0.42
C ASN A 11 -13.22 4.14 -1.22
N ARG A 12 -14.31 3.37 -1.27
CA ARG A 12 -14.33 2.01 -1.85
C ARG A 12 -13.87 1.98 -3.30
N ALA A 13 -14.43 2.84 -4.15
CA ALA A 13 -14.07 2.87 -5.58
C ALA A 13 -12.60 3.26 -5.79
N LEU A 14 -12.12 4.25 -5.05
CA LEU A 14 -10.72 4.68 -5.08
C LEU A 14 -9.79 3.58 -4.54
N SER A 15 -10.23 2.80 -3.57
CA SER A 15 -9.46 1.68 -3.01
C SER A 15 -9.25 0.58 -4.05
N ILE A 16 -10.30 0.23 -4.80
CA ILE A 16 -10.24 -0.75 -5.89
C ILE A 16 -9.27 -0.26 -6.99
N LEU A 17 -9.42 0.99 -7.43
CA LEU A 17 -8.51 1.59 -8.41
C LEU A 17 -7.06 1.59 -7.90
N GLY A 18 -6.87 1.96 -6.63
CA GLY A 18 -5.56 2.01 -5.99
C GLY A 18 -4.84 0.68 -5.95
N GLU A 19 -5.55 -0.43 -5.72
CA GLU A 19 -5.01 -1.79 -5.84
C GLU A 19 -4.47 -2.05 -7.25
N SER A 20 -5.28 -1.82 -8.28
CA SER A 20 -4.83 -2.01 -9.68
C SER A 20 -3.65 -1.13 -10.04
N VAL A 21 -3.60 0.12 -9.53
CA VAL A 21 -2.47 1.03 -9.72
C VAL A 21 -1.18 0.48 -9.09
N ILE A 22 -1.26 -0.03 -7.86
CA ILE A 22 -0.12 -0.62 -7.14
C ILE A 22 0.39 -1.84 -7.88
N GLU A 23 -0.50 -2.78 -8.23
CA GLU A 23 -0.15 -4.01 -8.93
C GLU A 23 0.52 -3.71 -10.28
N THR A 24 -0.08 -2.80 -11.07
CA THR A 24 0.47 -2.37 -12.37
C THR A 24 1.86 -1.77 -12.22
N TRP A 25 2.06 -0.91 -11.22
CA TRP A 25 3.36 -0.28 -10.97
C TRP A 25 4.43 -1.30 -10.58
N VAL A 26 4.09 -2.24 -9.72
CA VAL A 26 5.01 -3.30 -9.27
C VAL A 26 5.37 -4.22 -10.45
N SER A 27 4.39 -4.60 -11.27
CA SER A 27 4.65 -5.38 -12.49
C SER A 27 5.56 -4.63 -13.45
N LEU A 28 5.25 -3.37 -13.75
CA LEU A 28 6.06 -2.54 -14.64
C LEU A 28 7.50 -2.43 -14.12
N ARG A 29 7.66 -2.14 -12.83
CA ARG A 29 8.99 -2.00 -12.21
C ARG A 29 9.77 -3.30 -12.25
N GLN A 30 9.13 -4.45 -12.04
CA GLN A 30 9.80 -5.74 -12.14
C GLN A 30 10.24 -6.02 -13.58
N LEU A 31 9.37 -5.81 -14.57
CA LEU A 31 9.68 -6.05 -15.99
C LEU A 31 10.75 -5.10 -16.54
N THR A 32 10.87 -3.88 -16.01
CA THR A 32 11.98 -2.97 -16.37
C THR A 32 13.33 -3.45 -15.85
N LYS A 33 13.35 -4.27 -14.80
CA LYS A 33 14.59 -4.84 -14.22
C LYS A 33 14.93 -6.20 -14.81
N ASP A 34 13.91 -7.02 -15.04
CA ASP A 34 14.03 -8.38 -15.53
C ASP A 34 12.83 -8.69 -16.45
N ILE A 35 13.08 -8.61 -17.76
CA ILE A 35 12.06 -8.86 -18.79
C ILE A 35 11.72 -10.35 -18.93
N ASP A 36 12.61 -11.23 -18.45
CA ASP A 36 12.49 -12.69 -18.55
C ASP A 36 11.91 -13.31 -17.26
N VAL A 37 11.45 -12.49 -16.31
CA VAL A 37 10.83 -12.93 -15.05
C VAL A 37 9.70 -13.92 -15.32
N SER A 38 9.68 -15.02 -14.57
CA SER A 38 8.64 -16.03 -14.76
C SER A 38 7.26 -15.48 -14.34
N PRO A 39 6.15 -15.90 -14.98
CA PRO A 39 4.81 -15.51 -14.53
C PRO A 39 4.54 -15.87 -13.07
N LYS A 40 5.12 -16.97 -12.59
CA LYS A 40 4.99 -17.41 -11.19
C LYS A 40 5.63 -16.42 -10.23
N ASP A 41 6.86 -15.99 -10.51
CA ASP A 41 7.59 -15.07 -9.64
C ASP A 41 6.97 -13.68 -9.67
N LEU A 42 6.56 -13.22 -10.85
CA LEU A 42 5.85 -11.95 -11.01
C LEU A 42 4.54 -11.93 -10.22
N ASN A 43 3.71 -12.98 -10.34
CA ASN A 43 2.46 -13.07 -9.58
C ASN A 43 2.71 -13.19 -8.07
N SER A 44 3.78 -13.85 -7.65
CA SER A 44 4.12 -13.96 -6.22
C SER A 44 4.47 -12.58 -5.64
N LEU A 45 5.22 -11.77 -6.38
CA LEU A 45 5.54 -10.39 -6.00
C LEU A 45 4.27 -9.51 -5.93
N ILE A 46 3.39 -9.61 -6.93
CA ILE A 46 2.11 -8.88 -6.96
C ILE A 46 1.26 -9.25 -5.74
N SER A 47 1.12 -10.56 -5.45
CA SER A 47 0.39 -11.02 -4.27
C SER A 47 0.98 -10.46 -2.99
N GLU A 48 2.30 -10.52 -2.81
CA GLU A 48 2.98 -10.02 -1.60
C GLU A 48 2.69 -8.54 -1.33
N VAL A 49 2.76 -7.68 -2.36
CA VAL A 49 2.49 -6.25 -2.19
C VAL A 49 1.01 -5.96 -1.94
N SER A 50 0.11 -6.79 -2.49
CA SER A 50 -1.33 -6.68 -2.31
C SER A 50 -1.82 -7.29 -0.99
N GLU A 51 -1.01 -8.07 -0.26
CA GLU A 51 -1.42 -8.71 0.99
C GLU A 51 -1.90 -7.70 2.04
N VAL A 52 -3.07 -8.01 2.62
CA VAL A 52 -3.76 -7.07 3.52
C VAL A 52 -3.00 -6.88 4.82
N GLU A 53 -2.74 -7.97 5.51
CA GLU A 53 -2.23 -7.98 6.89
C GLU A 53 -0.75 -7.61 6.97
N THR A 54 0.05 -8.12 6.02
CA THR A 54 1.51 -8.06 6.09
C THR A 54 2.14 -6.96 5.25
N SER A 55 1.39 -6.36 4.31
CA SER A 55 1.88 -5.29 3.42
C SER A 55 1.07 -3.99 3.57
N CYS A 56 -0.09 -3.86 2.93
CA CYS A 56 -0.76 -2.56 2.81
C CYS A 56 -1.26 -2.01 4.15
N ALA A 57 -1.75 -2.86 5.07
CA ALA A 57 -2.14 -2.40 6.40
C ALA A 57 -0.91 -1.92 7.19
N VAL A 58 0.23 -2.62 7.10
CA VAL A 58 1.47 -2.24 7.77
C VAL A 58 1.94 -0.86 7.33
N ASP A 59 1.94 -0.58 6.03
CA ASP A 59 2.35 0.73 5.52
C ASP A 59 1.33 1.83 5.84
N GLY A 60 0.03 1.52 5.77
CA GLY A 60 -1.01 2.43 6.23
C GLY A 60 -0.91 2.78 7.71
N MET A 61 -0.54 1.82 8.57
CA MET A 61 -0.31 2.05 10.00
C MET A 61 0.93 2.95 10.23
N LYS A 62 2.00 2.78 9.45
CA LYS A 62 3.19 3.65 9.53
C LYS A 62 2.88 5.09 9.13
N LEU A 63 1.95 5.28 8.19
CA LEU A 63 1.40 6.60 7.82
C LEU A 63 0.32 7.12 8.79
N LYS A 64 0.03 6.38 9.86
CA LYS A 64 -0.98 6.73 10.87
C LYS A 64 -2.40 6.91 10.30
N LEU A 65 -2.76 6.15 9.25
CA LEU A 65 -4.06 6.28 8.59
C LEU A 65 -5.23 5.93 9.51
N GLN A 66 -5.02 5.07 10.51
CA GLN A 66 -6.00 4.76 11.56
C GLN A 66 -6.44 6.00 12.37
N ASN A 67 -5.64 7.07 12.38
CA ASN A 67 -5.99 8.33 13.05
C ASN A 67 -6.78 9.30 12.15
N ILE A 68 -6.87 9.02 10.85
CA ILE A 68 -7.40 9.94 9.84
C ILE A 68 -8.65 9.35 9.14
N VAL A 69 -8.71 8.02 9.01
CA VAL A 69 -9.85 7.36 8.38
C VAL A 69 -11.12 7.56 9.20
N ARG A 70 -12.15 8.13 8.57
CA ARG A 70 -13.47 8.30 9.18
C ARG A 70 -14.23 6.98 9.10
N VAL A 71 -14.73 6.51 10.23
CA VAL A 71 -15.44 5.24 10.40
C VAL A 71 -16.66 5.42 11.30
N SER A 72 -17.64 4.53 11.19
CA SER A 72 -18.76 4.52 12.15
C SER A 72 -18.28 4.24 13.58
N PRO A 73 -19.03 4.64 14.62
CA PRO A 73 -18.67 4.34 16.01
C PRO A 73 -18.49 2.85 16.35
N LYS A 74 -19.03 1.94 15.53
CA LYS A 74 -18.94 0.47 15.73
C LYS A 74 -17.78 -0.18 14.95
N THR A 75 -17.05 0.60 14.15
CA THR A 75 -15.96 0.09 13.31
C THR A 75 -14.64 0.54 13.91
N ASP A 76 -13.72 -0.39 14.13
CA ASP A 76 -12.37 -0.05 14.58
C ASP A 76 -11.53 0.46 13.40
N PRO A 77 -11.06 1.73 13.43
CA PRO A 77 -10.24 2.29 12.36
C PRO A 77 -8.85 1.64 12.23
N SER A 78 -8.42 0.87 13.23
CA SER A 78 -7.16 0.11 13.22
C SER A 78 -7.30 -1.28 12.61
N THR A 79 -8.51 -1.70 12.23
CA THR A 79 -8.72 -2.99 11.55
C THR A 79 -7.91 -3.02 10.25
N PRO A 80 -7.11 -4.07 9.99
CA PRO A 80 -6.20 -4.13 8.84
C PRO A 80 -6.88 -3.85 7.50
N SER A 81 -8.08 -4.40 7.26
CA SER A 81 -8.85 -4.15 6.04
C SER A 81 -9.29 -2.69 5.88
N VAL A 82 -9.59 -2.00 6.98
CA VAL A 82 -9.96 -0.56 6.97
C VAL A 82 -8.74 0.29 6.62
N VAL A 83 -7.60 0.01 7.25
CA VAL A 83 -6.34 0.73 7.04
C VAL A 83 -5.81 0.49 5.63
N CYS A 84 -5.76 -0.77 5.19
CA CYS A 84 -5.34 -1.13 3.84
C CYS A 84 -6.26 -0.51 2.78
N GLY A 85 -7.58 -0.54 3.01
CA GLY A 85 -8.55 0.09 2.11
C GLY A 85 -8.29 1.58 1.96
N ALA A 86 -8.03 2.28 3.07
CA ALA A 86 -7.65 3.69 3.07
C ALA A 86 -6.31 3.95 2.39
N PHE A 87 -5.31 3.09 2.63
CA PHE A 87 -3.99 3.18 2.01
C PHE A 87 -4.06 3.11 0.49
N ARG A 88 -4.70 2.07 -0.04
CA ARG A 88 -4.94 1.89 -1.49
C ARG A 88 -5.70 3.09 -2.07
N ALA A 89 -6.74 3.56 -1.36
CA ALA A 89 -7.54 4.69 -1.82
C ALA A 89 -6.75 5.98 -1.98
N MET A 90 -5.66 6.20 -1.23
CA MET A 90 -4.80 7.37 -1.45
C MET A 90 -4.15 7.33 -2.83
N PHE A 91 -3.60 6.19 -3.24
CA PHE A 91 -2.94 6.06 -4.54
C PHE A 91 -3.93 6.06 -5.70
N GLY A 92 -5.13 5.50 -5.49
CA GLY A 92 -6.25 5.67 -6.42
C GLY A 92 -6.64 7.15 -6.57
N ALA A 93 -6.71 7.90 -5.48
CA ALA A 93 -7.01 9.33 -5.52
C ALA A 93 -5.92 10.13 -6.24
N ILE A 94 -4.63 9.85 -5.99
CA ILE A 94 -3.51 10.48 -6.70
C ILE A 94 -3.61 10.20 -8.20
N ALA A 95 -3.91 8.96 -8.59
CA ALA A 95 -4.05 8.60 -9.99
C ALA A 95 -5.20 9.36 -10.67
N VAL A 96 -6.34 9.52 -10.00
CA VAL A 96 -7.47 10.30 -10.52
C VAL A 96 -7.13 11.79 -10.62
N ASP A 97 -6.58 12.37 -9.55
CA ASP A 97 -6.26 13.80 -9.48
C ASP A 97 -5.25 14.23 -10.55
N THR A 98 -4.25 13.37 -10.80
CA THR A 98 -3.22 13.61 -11.83
C THR A 98 -3.60 13.12 -13.22
N GLY A 99 -4.70 12.35 -13.36
CA GLY A 99 -5.05 11.64 -14.59
C GLY A 99 -4.03 10.58 -15.01
N ARG A 100 -3.20 10.09 -14.08
CA ARG A 100 -1.99 9.32 -14.36
C ARG A 100 -1.75 8.20 -13.33
N ALA A 101 -1.94 6.96 -13.75
CA ALA A 101 -1.73 5.78 -12.89
C ALA A 101 -0.27 5.63 -12.41
N ASP A 102 0.70 5.97 -13.26
CA ASP A 102 2.13 5.90 -12.94
C ASP A 102 2.54 6.87 -11.81
N MET A 103 1.88 8.03 -11.71
CA MET A 103 2.09 8.96 -10.60
C MET A 103 1.60 8.38 -9.27
N GLY A 104 0.45 7.71 -9.25
CA GLY A 104 -0.03 6.98 -8.07
C GLY A 104 0.92 5.85 -7.66
N GLY A 105 1.33 5.03 -8.63
CA GLY A 105 2.26 3.92 -8.41
C GLY A 105 3.64 4.34 -7.90
N SER A 106 4.23 5.38 -8.50
CA SER A 106 5.55 5.89 -8.07
C SER A 106 5.55 6.43 -6.63
N LYS A 107 4.44 7.05 -6.21
CA LYS A 107 4.26 7.49 -4.81
C LYS A 107 4.08 6.32 -3.88
N PHE A 108 3.37 5.26 -4.28
CA PHE A 108 3.36 4.01 -3.53
C PHE A 108 4.78 3.46 -3.36
N GLY A 109 5.56 3.38 -4.43
CA GLY A 109 6.95 2.91 -4.38
C GLY A 109 7.80 3.69 -3.38
N SER A 110 7.67 5.02 -3.37
CA SER A 110 8.40 5.88 -2.43
C SER A 110 8.05 5.57 -0.96
N VAL A 111 6.78 5.31 -0.67
CA VAL A 111 6.32 4.98 0.68
C VAL A 111 6.77 3.58 1.08
N HIS A 112 6.56 2.60 0.21
CA HIS A 112 6.84 1.18 0.48
C HIS A 112 8.34 0.93 0.66
N GLU A 113 9.20 1.53 -0.18
CA GLU A 113 10.66 1.36 -0.10
C GLU A 113 11.28 2.08 1.08
N GLN A 114 10.80 3.30 1.40
CA GLN A 114 11.29 4.06 2.56
C GLN A 114 11.16 3.23 3.84
N PHE A 115 10.10 2.44 3.99
CA PHE A 115 9.91 1.62 5.17
C PHE A 115 10.64 0.27 5.12
N ALA A 116 10.93 -0.26 3.94
CA ALA A 116 11.79 -1.43 3.78
C ALA A 116 13.25 -1.09 4.19
N GLU A 117 13.75 0.08 3.78
CA GLU A 117 15.11 0.53 4.12
C GLU A 117 15.29 0.79 5.63
N VAL A 118 14.34 1.47 6.27
CA VAL A 118 14.38 1.72 7.73
C VAL A 118 14.33 0.42 8.54
N LYS A 119 13.61 -0.60 8.07
CA LYS A 119 13.59 -1.93 8.71
C LYS A 119 14.97 -2.59 8.64
N ASN A 120 15.56 -2.59 7.44
CA ASN A 120 16.88 -3.20 7.19
C ASN A 120 17.99 -2.53 8.01
N GLU A 121 17.95 -1.21 8.18
CA GLU A 121 18.92 -0.47 9.00
C GLU A 121 18.80 -0.79 10.50
N ARG A 122 17.56 -0.88 11.01
CA ARG A 122 17.32 -1.25 12.42
C ARG A 122 17.77 -2.67 12.74
N GLU A 123 17.59 -3.61 11.81
CA GLU A 123 18.06 -4.99 11.97
C GLU A 123 19.59 -5.07 11.97
N ARG A 124 20.27 -4.32 11.09
CA ARG A 124 21.73 -4.19 11.10
C ARG A 124 22.26 -3.62 12.41
N MET A 125 21.63 -2.56 12.93
CA MET A 125 22.02 -1.97 14.23
C MET A 125 21.79 -2.93 15.41
N ARG A 126 20.75 -3.77 15.37
CA ARG A 126 20.52 -4.80 16.39
C ARG A 126 21.60 -5.88 16.37
N GLN A 127 22.00 -6.35 15.18
CA GLN A 127 23.05 -7.35 15.00
C GLN A 127 24.45 -6.84 15.41
N GLN A 128 24.69 -5.53 15.34
CA GLN A 128 25.93 -4.90 15.82
C GLN A 128 25.99 -4.75 17.35
N ARG A 129 24.83 -4.69 18.04
CA ARG A 129 24.77 -4.57 19.52
C ARG A 129 24.87 -5.91 20.24
N THR A 130 24.69 -7.02 19.53
CA THR A 130 24.83 -8.39 20.04
C THR A 130 26.20 -9.02 19.76
N ARG A 131 27.14 -8.24 19.21
CA ARG A 131 28.56 -8.58 19.05
C ARG A 131 29.40 -7.73 20.01
#